data_AF-A0A135P093-F1
#
_entry.id   AF-A0A135P093-F1
#
_cell.length_a   1.000
_cell.length_b   1.000
_cell.length_c   1.000
_cell.angle_alpha   90.00
_cell.angle_beta   90.00
_cell.angle_gamma   90.00
#
_symmetry.space_group_name_H-M   'P 1'
#
loop_
_entity.id
_entity.type
_entity.pdbx_description
1 polymer ?
#
loop_
_entity_poly.entity_id
_entity_poly.type
_entity_poly.pdbx_seq_one_letter_code
_entity_poly.pdbx_strand_id
1 'polypeptide(L)' 'MLSKTVRNFIVPIGVTLAVSLALSSCGRKGDIDPPSTPKEQRNLRSTDGKVQPTPERPFILDKLL' A
#
# COMPACT_ATOMS: atom_id res chain seq x y z
N MET A 1 15.23 -16.68 38.79
CA MET A 1 15.97 -16.89 37.52
C MET A 1 15.07 -17.33 36.36
N LEU A 2 14.02 -18.12 36.61
CA LEU A 2 13.04 -18.60 35.61
C LEU A 2 12.42 -17.49 34.72
N SER A 3 12.11 -16.32 35.29
CA SER A 3 11.53 -15.19 34.53
C SER A 3 12.46 -14.59 33.47
N LYS A 4 13.78 -14.60 33.70
CA LYS A 4 14.75 -14.09 32.71
C LYS A 4 14.88 -15.07 31.54
N THR A 5 14.93 -16.36 31.82
CA THR A 5 14.97 -17.42 30.81
C THR A 5 13.73 -17.40 29.94
N VAL A 6 12.54 -17.35 30.56
CA VAL A 6 11.25 -17.28 29.83
C VAL A 6 11.17 -16.02 28.96
N ARG A 7 11.57 -14.86 29.47
CA ARG A 7 11.59 -13.61 28.69
C ARG A 7 12.56 -13.67 27.52
N ASN A 8 13.71 -14.32 27.70
CA ASN A 8 14.72 -14.49 26.66
C ASN A 8 14.27 -15.40 25.50
N PHE A 9 13.26 -16.25 25.72
CA PHE A 9 12.65 -17.07 24.67
C PHE A 9 11.42 -16.42 24.04
N ILE A 10 10.54 -15.82 24.83
CA ILE A 10 9.27 -15.25 24.33
C ILE A 10 9.51 -14.04 23.42
N VAL A 11 10.45 -13.15 23.78
CA VAL A 11 10.71 -11.92 23.04
C VAL A 11 11.18 -12.20 21.59
N PRO A 12 12.23 -13.02 21.34
CA PRO A 12 12.67 -13.28 19.97
C PRO A 12 11.62 -14.02 19.15
N ILE A 13 10.87 -14.96 19.75
CA ILE A 13 9.78 -15.67 19.07
C ILE A 13 8.67 -14.69 18.65
N GLY A 14 8.24 -13.81 19.56
CA GLY A 14 7.21 -12.81 19.29
C GLY A 14 7.62 -11.83 18.19
N VAL A 15 8.86 -11.34 18.22
CA VAL A 15 9.41 -10.45 17.17
C VAL A 15 9.45 -11.15 15.82
N THR A 16 9.94 -12.40 15.77
CA THR A 16 10.02 -13.16 14.52
C THR A 16 8.65 -13.40 13.90
N LEU A 17 7.64 -13.74 14.73
CA LEU A 17 6.25 -13.90 14.29
C LEU A 17 5.65 -12.61 13.75
N ALA A 18 5.83 -11.50 14.47
CA ALA A 18 5.32 -10.19 14.04
C ALA A 18 5.91 -9.76 12.69
N VAL A 19 7.22 -9.95 12.50
CA VAL A 19 7.91 -9.66 11.24
C VAL A 19 7.39 -10.56 10.11
N SER A 20 7.21 -11.86 10.39
CA SER A 20 6.70 -12.83 9.40
C SER A 20 5.28 -12.48 8.93
N LEU A 21 4.41 -12.05 9.85
CA LEU A 21 3.06 -11.60 9.52
C LEU A 21 3.06 -10.30 8.72
N ALA A 22 3.87 -9.31 9.12
CA ALA A 22 3.98 -8.05 8.38
C ALA A 22 4.45 -8.29 6.94
N LEU A 23 5.49 -9.11 6.75
CA LEU A 23 6.04 -9.43 5.43
C LEU A 23 5.10 -10.28 4.57
N SER A 24 4.30 -11.17 5.17
CA SER A 24 3.31 -11.94 4.42
C SER A 24 2.09 -11.11 3.98
N SER A 25 1.80 -10.00 4.69
CA SER A 25 0.72 -9.07 4.32
C SER A 25 1.12 -8.00 3.30
N CYS A 26 2.41 -7.63 3.23
CA CYS A 26 2.91 -6.65 2.26
C CYS A 26 3.31 -7.35 0.95
N GLY A 27 2.35 -7.52 0.03
CA GLY A 27 2.67 -8.00 -1.33
C GLY A 27 1.77 -9.09 -1.89
N ARG A 28 0.68 -9.47 -1.22
CA ARG A 28 -0.37 -10.26 -1.86
C ARG A 28 -1.08 -9.35 -2.86
N LYS A 29 -0.53 -9.28 -4.08
CA LYS A 29 -1.25 -8.75 -5.24
C LYS A 29 -2.50 -9.62 -5.35
N GLY A 30 -3.64 -9.08 -4.91
CA GLY A 30 -4.92 -9.76 -5.02
C GLY A 30 -5.16 -10.13 -6.47
N ASP A 31 -6.08 -11.06 -6.70
CA ASP A 31 -6.60 -11.36 -8.04
C ASP A 31 -7.46 -10.16 -8.50
N ILE A 32 -6.78 -9.04 -8.70
CA ILE A 32 -7.33 -7.79 -9.18
C ILE A 32 -7.43 -7.99 -10.68
N ASP A 33 -8.66 -8.01 -11.17
CA ASP A 33 -8.92 -8.07 -12.59
C ASP A 33 -8.06 -7.05 -13.33
N PRO A 34 -7.46 -7.45 -14.46
CA PRO A 34 -6.67 -6.51 -15.24
C PRO A 34 -7.56 -5.31 -15.60
N PRO A 35 -7.00 -4.08 -15.54
CA PRO A 35 -7.77 -2.89 -15.88
C PRO A 35 -8.33 -3.04 -17.29
N SER A 36 -9.64 -2.86 -17.44
CA SER A 36 -10.35 -2.94 -18.73
C SER A 36 -9.93 -1.86 -19.72
N THR A 37 -9.18 -0.86 -19.27
CA THR A 37 -8.66 0.23 -20.09
C THR A 37 -7.52 -0.29 -21.00
N PRO A 38 -7.63 -0.13 -22.33
CA PRO A 38 -6.55 -0.37 -23.28
C PRO A 38 -5.29 0.43 -22.91
N LYS A 39 -4.11 -0.13 -23.17
CA LYS A 39 -2.82 0.48 -22.77
C LYS A 39 -2.62 1.84 -23.41
N GLU A 40 -3.12 2.00 -24.62
CA GLU A 40 -3.00 3.17 -25.47
C GLU A 40 -3.77 4.37 -24.92
N GLN A 41 -4.75 4.15 -24.03
CA GLN A 41 -5.60 5.19 -23.46
C GLN A 41 -5.28 5.47 -21.99
N ARG A 42 -4.32 4.74 -21.40
CA ARG A 42 -4.00 4.85 -19.98
C ARG A 42 -3.08 6.04 -19.74
N ASN A 43 -3.53 6.98 -18.90
CA ASN A 43 -2.73 8.14 -18.47
C ASN A 43 -2.18 8.98 -19.65
N LEU A 44 -2.94 9.11 -20.74
CA LEU A 44 -2.60 10.06 -21.79
C LEU A 44 -2.85 11.48 -21.28
N ARG A 45 -1.78 12.23 -21.05
CA ARG A 45 -1.85 13.69 -20.96
C ARG A 45 -1.93 14.19 -22.41
N SER A 46 -2.97 14.94 -22.77
CA SER A 46 -3.19 15.43 -24.14
C SER A 46 -1.89 15.92 -24.77
N THR A 47 -1.38 15.21 -25.78
CA THR A 47 -0.12 15.53 -26.47
C THR A 47 -0.30 16.62 -27.51
N ASP A 48 -1.54 16.87 -27.94
CA ASP A 48 -1.94 17.94 -28.86
C ASP A 48 -2.92 18.89 -28.18
N GLY A 49 -2.45 20.07 -27.81
CA GLY A 49 -3.31 21.22 -27.52
C GLY A 49 -3.75 21.36 -26.06
N LYS A 50 -3.26 22.43 -25.44
CA LYS A 50 -3.69 23.06 -24.16
C LYS A 50 -4.37 22.13 -23.16
N VAL A 51 -3.57 21.56 -22.27
CA VAL A 51 -4.04 21.02 -20.98
C VAL A 51 -4.88 22.12 -20.32
N GLN A 52 -6.18 21.88 -20.13
CA GLN A 52 -7.01 22.82 -19.40
C GLN A 52 -6.45 22.91 -17.97
N PRO A 53 -6.16 24.12 -17.46
CA PRO A 53 -5.70 24.27 -16.09
C PRO A 53 -6.79 23.72 -15.18
N THR A 54 -6.43 22.76 -14.33
CA THR A 54 -7.34 22.27 -13.29
C THR A 54 -7.72 23.46 -12.42
N PRO A 55 -9.03 23.73 -12.21
CA PRO A 55 -9.45 24.80 -11.32
C PRO A 55 -8.83 24.59 -9.94
N GLU A 56 -8.19 25.64 -9.40
CA GLU A 56 -7.73 25.67 -8.02
C GLU A 56 -8.94 25.51 -7.09
N ARG A 57 -9.07 24.34 -6.50
CA ARG A 57 -10.08 24.03 -5.49
C ARG A 57 -9.37 23.31 -4.34
N PRO A 58 -9.76 23.58 -3.08
CA PRO A 58 -9.16 22.89 -1.95
C PRO A 58 -9.38 21.39 -2.11
N PHE A 59 -8.29 20.62 -2.16
CA PHE A 59 -8.35 19.18 -2.07
C PHE A 59 -8.72 18.83 -0.63
N ILE A 60 -9.97 18.44 -0.42
CA ILE A 60 -10.43 17.88 0.84
C ILE A 60 -10.22 16.38 0.70
N LEU A 61 -9.16 15.86 1.33
CA LEU A 61 -9.01 14.43 1.48
C LEU A 61 -10.22 13.92 2.27
N ASP A 62 -11.00 13.04 1.65
CA ASP A 62 -12.09 12.38 2.36
C ASP A 62 -11.49 11.67 3.58
N LYS A 63 -12.08 11.85 4.76
CA LYS A 63 -11.53 11.27 6.00
C LYS A 63 -11.54 9.73 5.99
N LEU A 64 -12.23 9.14 5.02
CA LEU A 64 -12.40 7.71 4.82
C LEU A 64 -11.58 7.16 3.64
N LEU A 65 -10.80 8.00 2.94
CA LEU A 65 -9.84 7.61 1.90
C LEU A 65 -8.40 7.53 2.44
#